data_AF-A0AAW2NL42-F1
#
_entry.id   AF-A0AAW2NL42-F1
#
_cell.length_a   1.000
_cell.length_b   1.000
_cell.length_c   1.000
_cell.angle_alpha   90.00
_cell.angle_beta   90.00
_cell.angle_gamma   90.00
#
_symmetry.space_group_name_H-M   'P 1'
#
loop_
_entity.id
_entity.type
_entity.pdbx_description
1 polymer ?
#
loop_
_entity_poly.entity_id
_entity_poly.type
_entity_poly.pdbx_seq_one_letter_code
_entity_poly.pdbx_strand_id
1 'polypeptide(L)'
;MEKRSKEAQQLVMMCVLLLFLFLIDLVHCKYMVYNTSQAIVPDKLNVHLVPHTHDDVGWLKTVDQYYVGSNNSIQGACVQNVLDSLVSALLADKNRKFIYVEQARPFTLFISHFHP
;
A
#
# COMPACT_ATOMS: atom_id res chain seq x y z
N MET A 1 -45.32 5.92 -35.31
CA MET A 1 -44.33 6.98 -34.98
C MET A 1 -43.43 6.59 -33.80
N GLU A 2 -43.94 5.83 -32.82
CA GLU A 2 -43.18 5.42 -31.62
C GLU A 2 -41.99 4.49 -31.87
N LYS A 3 -42.07 3.56 -32.83
CA LYS A 3 -40.94 2.67 -33.19
C LYS A 3 -39.71 3.46 -33.64
N ARG A 4 -39.87 4.52 -34.44
CA ARG A 4 -38.76 5.39 -34.88
C ARG A 4 -38.14 6.20 -33.74
N SER A 5 -38.92 6.53 -32.70
CA SER A 5 -38.40 7.19 -31.49
C SER A 5 -37.53 6.25 -30.67
N LYS A 6 -37.91 4.97 -30.54
CA LYS A 6 -37.14 3.96 -29.78
C LYS A 6 -35.82 3.63 -30.47
N GLU A 7 -35.81 3.50 -31.81
CA GLU A 7 -34.57 3.31 -32.59
C GLU A 7 -33.64 4.52 -32.48
N ALA A 8 -34.18 5.74 -32.50
CA ALA A 8 -33.39 6.96 -32.30
C ALA A 8 -32.80 7.03 -30.88
N GLN A 9 -33.58 6.67 -29.86
CA GLN A 9 -33.09 6.57 -28.48
C GLN A 9 -32.00 5.48 -28.33
N GLN A 10 -32.17 4.33 -28.98
CA GLN A 10 -31.17 3.25 -29.02
C GLN A 10 -29.86 3.73 -29.67
N LEU A 11 -29.96 4.47 -30.79
CA LEU A 11 -28.81 4.98 -31.52
C LEU A 11 -28.07 6.06 -30.71
N VAL A 12 -28.80 6.97 -30.07
CA VAL A 12 -28.21 8.00 -29.18
C VAL A 12 -27.52 7.34 -27.99
N MET A 13 -28.13 6.33 -27.37
CA MET A 13 -27.53 5.57 -26.27
C MET A 13 -26.23 4.89 -26.71
N MET A 14 -26.20 4.31 -27.91
CA MET A 14 -25.02 3.68 -28.47
C MET A 14 -23.90 4.70 -28.76
N CYS A 15 -24.23 5.87 -29.30
CA CYS A 15 -23.26 6.95 -29.53
C CYS A 15 -22.68 7.48 -28.21
N VAL A 16 -23.50 7.65 -27.17
CA VAL A 16 -23.03 8.09 -25.84
C VAL A 16 -22.09 7.04 -25.22
N LEU A 17 -22.39 5.75 -25.37
CA LEU A 17 -21.53 4.68 -24.88
C LEU A 17 -20.17 4.66 -25.60
N LEU A 18 -20.17 4.82 -26.92
CA LEU A 18 -18.94 4.88 -27.72
C LEU A 18 -18.10 6.12 -27.40
N LEU A 19 -18.74 7.27 -27.16
CA LEU A 19 -18.08 8.48 -26.70
C LEU A 19 -17.47 8.29 -25.30
N PHE A 20 -18.17 7.62 -24.39
CA PHE A 20 -17.67 7.35 -23.04
C PHE A 20 -16.46 6.41 -23.06
N LEU A 21 -16.49 5.36 -23.89
CA LEU A 21 -15.35 4.46 -24.08
C LEU A 21 -14.14 5.18 -24.68
N PHE A 22 -14.36 6.07 -25.66
CA PHE A 22 -13.29 6.90 -26.23
C PHE A 22 -12.69 7.89 -25.22
N LEU A 23 -13.52 8.42 -24.31
CA LEU A 23 -13.05 9.31 -23.24
C LEU A 23 -12.20 8.57 -22.18
N ILE A 24 -12.45 7.29 -21.93
CA ILE A 24 -11.64 6.48 -21.01
C ILE A 24 -10.21 6.31 -21.56
N ASP A 25 -10.07 6.05 -22.86
CA ASP A 25 -8.76 5.90 -23.51
C ASP A 25 -7.95 7.22 -23.56
N LEU A 26 -8.60 8.37 -23.37
CA LEU A 26 -7.90 9.66 -23.27
C LEU A 26 -7.27 9.90 -21.88
N VAL A 27 -7.66 9.13 -20.86
CA VAL A 27 -7.12 9.23 -19.50
C VAL A 27 -6.01 8.20 -19.30
N HIS A 28 -4.82 8.48 -19.83
CA HIS A 28 -3.63 7.70 -19.53
C HIS A 28 -2.90 8.28 -18.31
N CYS A 29 -3.01 7.63 -17.16
CA CYS A 29 -2.18 7.92 -15.99
C CYS A 29 -0.80 7.29 -16.18
N LYS A 30 0.22 8.12 -16.47
CA LYS A 30 1.60 7.65 -16.58
C LYS A 30 2.19 7.45 -15.17
N TYR A 31 2.44 6.20 -14.81
CA TYR A 31 3.24 5.90 -13.62
C TYR A 31 4.67 6.44 -13.81
N MET A 32 5.15 7.22 -12.84
CA MET A 32 6.54 7.68 -12.81
C MET A 32 7.43 6.57 -12.24
N VAL A 33 8.44 6.17 -13.00
CA VAL A 33 9.48 5.25 -12.54
C VAL A 33 10.54 6.07 -11.81
N TYR A 34 10.71 5.81 -10.51
CA TYR A 34 11.70 6.48 -9.69
C TYR A 34 13.02 5.72 -9.72
N ASN A 35 14.14 6.45 -9.82
CA ASN A 35 15.45 5.85 -9.55
C ASN A 35 15.67 5.78 -8.04
N THR A 36 15.43 4.60 -7.47
CA THR A 36 15.56 4.32 -6.03
C THR A 36 16.96 3.85 -5.62
N SER A 37 17.93 3.89 -6.54
CA SER A 37 19.29 3.41 -6.29
C SER A 37 19.98 4.24 -5.21
N GLN A 38 20.55 3.56 -4.22
CA GLN A 38 21.35 4.18 -3.17
C GLN A 38 22.75 4.53 -3.71
N ALA A 39 23.14 5.80 -3.66
CA ALA A 39 24.48 6.24 -3.99
C ALA A 39 24.84 7.47 -3.17
N ILE A 40 26.10 7.53 -2.76
CA ILE A 40 26.68 8.73 -2.12
C ILE A 40 27.31 9.56 -3.22
N VAL A 41 27.00 10.84 -3.27
CA VAL A 41 27.63 11.80 -4.18
C VAL A 41 28.67 12.60 -3.40
N PRO A 42 29.96 12.51 -3.76
CA PRO A 42 31.00 13.37 -3.18
C PRO A 42 30.66 14.85 -3.35
N ASP A 43 31.11 15.69 -2.42
CA ASP A 43 30.92 17.16 -2.44
C ASP A 43 29.45 17.63 -2.42
N LYS A 44 28.53 16.75 -2.01
CA LYS A 44 27.12 17.08 -1.76
C LYS A 44 26.67 16.59 -0.39
N LEU A 45 25.61 17.21 0.13
CA LEU A 45 24.91 16.68 1.29
C LEU A 45 24.21 15.38 0.92
N ASN A 46 24.58 14.31 1.60
CA ASN A 46 23.95 13.00 1.43
C ASN A 46 22.92 12.80 2.53
N VAL A 47 21.65 12.64 2.15
CA VAL A 47 20.54 12.43 3.08
C VAL A 47 20.22 10.93 3.12
N HIS A 48 20.45 10.31 4.28
CA HIS A 48 20.11 8.92 4.50
C HIS A 48 18.69 8.82 5.05
N LEU A 49 17.77 8.30 4.25
CA LEU A 49 16.41 7.99 4.70
C LEU A 49 16.43 6.62 5.38
N VAL A 50 16.03 6.56 6.65
CA VAL A 50 16.00 5.33 7.44
C VAL A 50 14.57 5.04 7.88
N PRO A 51 13.78 4.31 7.06
CA PRO A 51 12.43 3.88 7.41
C PRO A 51 12.47 2.90 8.59
N HIS A 52 11.62 3.13 9.58
CA HIS A 52 11.49 2.33 10.78
C HIS A 52 10.04 2.36 11.31
N THR A 53 9.72 1.43 12.20
CA THR A 53 8.52 1.44 13.05
C THR A 53 8.96 1.42 14.51
N HIS A 54 8.09 1.89 15.40
CA HIS A 54 8.29 1.83 16.85
C HIS A 54 7.13 1.03 17.44
N ASP A 55 7.37 -0.25 17.68
CA ASP A 55 6.33 -1.22 18.04
C ASP A 55 6.44 -1.59 19.52
N ASP A 56 5.87 -0.74 20.37
CA ASP A 56 5.92 -0.88 21.83
C ASP A 56 5.43 -2.26 22.29
N VAL A 57 6.29 -2.98 23.03
CA VAL A 57 6.00 -4.33 23.56
C VAL A 57 5.22 -4.22 24.88
N GLY A 58 4.04 -3.61 24.79
CA GLY A 58 3.18 -3.33 25.93
C GLY A 58 3.40 -1.92 26.49
N TRP A 59 2.47 -1.02 26.17
CA TRP A 59 2.41 0.34 26.71
C TRP A 59 0.97 0.66 27.12
N LEU A 60 0.12 1.10 26.17
CA LEU A 60 -1.31 1.36 26.41
C LEU A 60 -2.18 0.13 26.16
N LYS A 61 -1.72 -0.78 25.28
CA LYS A 61 -2.35 -2.07 25.01
C LYS A 61 -1.43 -3.21 25.41
N THR A 62 -1.98 -4.41 25.56
CA THR A 62 -1.15 -5.61 25.77
C THR A 62 -0.42 -5.99 24.48
N VAL A 63 0.65 -6.78 24.60
CA VAL A 63 1.45 -7.23 23.46
C VAL A 63 0.60 -7.92 22.39
N ASP A 64 -0.31 -8.80 22.80
CA ASP A 64 -1.19 -9.51 21.87
C ASP A 64 -2.22 -8.57 21.22
N GLN A 65 -2.68 -7.54 21.95
CA GLN A 65 -3.59 -6.52 21.41
C GLN A 65 -2.91 -5.62 20.38
N TYR A 66 -1.63 -5.26 20.58
CA TYR A 66 -0.83 -4.58 19.56
C TYR A 66 -0.54 -5.46 18.36
N TYR A 67 -0.28 -6.75 18.56
CA TYR A 67 0.02 -7.67 17.46
C TYR A 67 -1.18 -7.85 16.52
N VAL A 68 -2.34 -8.23 17.07
CA VAL A 68 -3.56 -8.51 16.26
C VAL A 68 -4.33 -7.24 15.89
N GLY A 69 -3.97 -6.09 16.46
CA GLY A 69 -4.69 -4.83 16.23
C GLY A 69 -6.08 -4.80 16.86
N SER A 70 -6.26 -5.39 18.04
CA SER A 70 -7.51 -5.28 18.79
C SER A 70 -7.51 -4.03 19.68
N ASN A 71 -8.71 -3.62 20.11
CA ASN A 71 -8.94 -2.45 20.95
C ASN A 71 -8.41 -1.13 20.37
N ASN A 72 -8.65 -0.90 19.07
CA ASN A 72 -8.19 0.29 18.34
C ASN A 72 -8.83 1.61 18.79
N SER A 73 -9.86 1.56 19.65
CA SER A 73 -10.43 2.74 20.30
C SER A 73 -9.43 3.42 21.26
N ILE A 74 -8.50 2.64 21.86
CA ILE A 74 -7.42 3.17 22.70
C ILE A 74 -6.27 3.68 21.83
N GLN A 75 -5.83 2.87 20.87
CA GLN A 75 -4.79 3.21 19.91
C GLN A 75 -4.90 2.35 18.65
N GLY A 76 -5.01 2.99 17.49
CA GLY A 76 -4.97 2.32 16.19
C GLY A 76 -3.55 1.84 15.87
N ALA A 77 -3.25 0.59 16.24
CA ALA A 77 -1.93 -0.01 16.03
C ALA A 77 -2.08 -1.52 15.85
N CYS A 78 -1.51 -2.06 14.78
CA CYS A 78 -1.55 -3.47 14.40
C CYS A 78 -0.20 -3.86 13.80
N VAL A 79 0.63 -4.57 14.56
CA VAL A 79 1.98 -4.98 14.12
C VAL A 79 1.91 -5.97 12.96
N GLN A 80 0.90 -6.85 12.94
CA GLN A 80 0.70 -7.80 11.84
C GLN A 80 0.58 -7.09 10.48
N ASN A 81 -0.23 -6.03 10.41
CA ASN A 81 -0.41 -5.26 9.18
C ASN A 81 0.88 -4.55 8.74
N VAL A 82 1.68 -4.08 9.70
CA VAL A 82 2.97 -3.43 9.42
C VAL A 82 3.91 -4.45 8.78
N LEU A 83 4.06 -5.64 9.38
CA LEU A 83 4.95 -6.68 8.85
C LEU A 83 4.49 -7.22 7.49
N ASP A 84 3.19 -7.48 7.30
CA ASP A 84 2.64 -7.98 6.04
C ASP A 84 2.81 -6.99 4.88
N SER A 85 2.53 -5.71 5.14
CA SER A 85 2.70 -4.65 4.14
C SER A 85 4.18 -4.38 3.84
N LEU A 86 5.04 -4.48 4.85
CA LEU A 86 6.48 -4.29 4.72
C LEU A 86 7.13 -5.35 3.84
N VAL A 87 6.80 -6.63 4.05
CA VAL A 87 7.33 -7.73 3.21
C VAL A 87 6.96 -7.48 1.75
N SER A 88 5.69 -7.18 1.50
CA SER A 88 5.20 -6.87 0.15
C SER A 88 5.91 -5.65 -0.46
N ALA A 89 6.10 -4.59 0.32
CA ALA A 89 6.76 -3.36 -0.12
C ALA A 89 8.25 -3.55 -0.42
N LEU A 90 8.96 -4.38 0.35
CA LEU A 90 10.39 -4.69 0.15
C LEU A 90 10.60 -5.64 -1.03
N LEU A 91 9.68 -6.60 -1.26
CA LEU A 91 9.74 -7.49 -2.42
C LEU A 91 9.51 -6.74 -3.74
N ALA A 92 8.71 -5.67 -3.71
CA ALA A 92 8.44 -4.86 -4.90
C ALA A 92 9.66 -4.07 -5.41
N ASP A 93 10.60 -3.71 -4.54
CA ASP A 93 11.82 -2.96 -4.92
C ASP A 93 13.01 -3.32 -4.02
N LYS A 94 14.03 -3.93 -4.63
CA LYS A 94 15.27 -4.39 -3.97
C LYS A 94 16.09 -3.27 -3.34
N ASN A 95 15.90 -2.02 -3.78
CA ASN A 95 16.61 -0.87 -3.24
C ASN A 95 15.98 -0.36 -1.94
N ARG A 96 14.72 -0.69 -1.65
CA ARG A 96 14.08 -0.28 -0.40
C ARG A 96 14.75 -0.96 0.79
N LYS A 97 14.89 -0.20 1.87
CA LYS A 97 15.47 -0.63 3.13
C LYS A 97 14.48 -0.31 4.25
N PHE A 98 14.47 -1.14 5.27
CA PHE A 98 13.70 -0.91 6.48
C PHE A 98 14.45 -1.54 7.65
N ILE A 99 14.41 -0.90 8.81
CA ILE A 99 14.94 -1.45 10.06
C ILE A 99 13.81 -1.78 11.01
N TYR A 100 13.87 -2.96 11.62
CA TYR A 100 12.90 -3.44 12.60
C TYR A 100 13.66 -3.84 13.86
N VAL A 101 13.24 -3.34 15.02
CA VAL A 101 14.05 -3.41 16.25
C VAL A 101 13.48 -4.44 17.23
N GLU A 102 12.16 -4.54 17.33
CA GLU A 102 11.47 -5.21 18.42
C GLU A 102 11.33 -6.72 18.18
N GLN A 103 12.43 -7.45 18.35
CA GLN A 103 12.50 -8.91 18.19
C GLN A 103 11.76 -9.73 19.28
N ALA A 104 11.00 -9.06 20.15
CA ALA A 104 10.21 -9.69 21.19
C ALA A 104 9.00 -10.45 20.62
N ARG A 105 8.07 -10.84 21.49
CA ARG A 105 6.89 -11.67 21.21
C ARG A 105 6.17 -11.31 19.88
N PRO A 106 5.97 -10.04 19.44
CA PRO A 106 5.33 -9.74 18.14
C PRO A 106 6.08 -10.32 16.92
N PHE A 107 7.41 -10.18 16.87
CA PHE A 107 8.22 -10.72 15.78
C PHE A 107 8.30 -12.24 15.83
N THR A 108 8.47 -12.80 17.03
CA THR A 108 8.46 -14.27 17.22
C THR A 108 7.12 -14.88 16.80
N LEU A 109 6.01 -14.24 17.14
CA LEU A 109 4.67 -14.69 16.78
C LEU A 109 4.44 -14.64 15.26
N PHE A 110 4.93 -13.59 14.60
CA PHE A 110 4.91 -13.49 13.14
C PHE A 110 5.68 -14.63 12.47
N ILE A 111 6.94 -14.86 12.86
CA ILE A 111 7.76 -15.93 12.28
C ILE A 111 7.18 -17.32 12.55
N SER A 112 6.61 -17.54 13.74
CA SER A 112 5.94 -18.80 14.08
C SER A 112 4.69 -19.08 13.24
N HIS A 113 4.09 -18.05 12.62
CA HIS A 113 2.97 -18.24 11.70
C HIS A 113 3.40 -18.79 10.33
N PHE A 114 4.68 -18.65 9.98
CA PHE A 114 5.25 -19.13 8.71
C PHE A 114 5.95 -20.50 8.82
N HIS A 115 6.06 -21.06 10.04
CA HIS A 115 6.67 -22.37 10.27
C HIS A 115 5.61 -23.35 10.81
N PRO A 116 5.25 -24.42 10.08
CA PRO A 116 4.42 -25.50 10.62
C PRO A 116 5.16 -26.33 11.66
#